data_AF-A0A5D2ZT01-F1
#
_entry.id   AF-A0A5D2ZT01-F1
#
_cell.length_a   1.000
_cell.length_b   1.000
_cell.length_c   1.000
_cell.angle_alpha   90.00
_cell.angle_beta   90.00
_cell.angle_gamma   90.00
#
_symmetry.space_group_name_H-M   'P 1'
#
loop_
_entity.id
_entity.type
_entity.pdbx_description
1 polymer ?
#
loop_
_entity_poly.entity_id
_entity_poly.type
_entity_poly.pdbx_seq_one_letter_code
_entity_poly.pdbx_strand_id
1 'polypeptide(L)' 'MKKMMIIAVLIFCVLSSQMENVTPQVDCYDACSTGCVQSNTRLMQRCDRKCQIRCSPDSKVEGNLG' A
#
# COMPACT_ATOMS: atom_id res chain seq x y z
N MET A 1 -6.32 -36.81 -24.45
CA MET A 1 -5.23 -35.81 -24.34
C MET A 1 -5.75 -34.37 -24.49
N LYS A 2 -6.25 -33.94 -25.65
CA LYS A 2 -6.66 -32.54 -25.92
C LYS A 2 -7.74 -31.98 -24.97
N LYS A 3 -8.75 -32.80 -24.63
CA LYS A 3 -9.81 -32.44 -23.67
C LYS A 3 -9.29 -32.24 -22.24
N MET A 4 -8.30 -33.03 -21.83
CA MET A 4 -7.67 -32.93 -20.52
C MET A 4 -6.80 -31.66 -20.41
N MET A 5 -6.17 -31.25 -21.50
CA MET A 5 -5.41 -29.98 -21.53
C MET A 5 -6.34 -28.78 -21.39
N ILE A 6 -7.51 -28.79 -22.02
CA ILE A 6 -8.49 -27.71 -21.89
C ILE A 6 -8.96 -27.58 -20.44
N ILE A 7 -9.26 -28.71 -19.78
CA ILE A 7 -9.67 -28.74 -18.38
C ILE A 7 -8.57 -28.18 -17.47
N ALA A 8 -7.31 -28.59 -17.69
CA ALA A 8 -6.17 -28.09 -16.92
C ALA A 8 -5.96 -26.58 -17.07
N VAL A 9 -6.11 -26.05 -18.29
CA VAL A 9 -6.02 -24.60 -18.55
C VAL A 9 -7.13 -23.84 -17.86
N LEU A 10 -8.37 -24.33 -17.90
CA LEU A 10 -9.51 -23.69 -17.23
C LEU A 10 -9.31 -23.65 -15.71
N ILE A 11 -8.84 -24.74 -15.10
CA ILE A 11 -8.52 -24.79 -13.67
C ILE A 11 -7.42 -23.77 -13.33
N PHE A 12 -6.36 -23.69 -14.14
CA PHE A 12 -5.29 -22.72 -13.95
C PHE A 12 -5.77 -21.27 -14.06
N CYS A 13 -6.65 -20.95 -15.01
CA CYS A 13 -7.24 -19.63 -15.16
C CYS A 13 -8.09 -19.22 -13.95
N VAL A 14 -8.89 -20.13 -13.39
CA VAL A 14 -9.69 -19.86 -12.18
C VAL A 14 -8.78 -19.60 -10.98
N LEU A 15 -7.73 -20.40 -10.80
CA LEU A 15 -6.77 -20.22 -9.71
C LEU A 15 -5.99 -18.89 -9.81
N SER A 16 -5.65 -18.45 -11.02
CA SER A 16 -4.93 -17.19 -11.25
C SER A 16 -5.84 -15.96 -11.12
N SER A 17 -7.14 -16.08 -11.41
CA SER A 17 -8.11 -14.98 -11.20
C SER A 17 -8.38 -14.65 -9.73
N GLN A 18 -8.06 -15.57 -8.81
CA GLN A 18 -8.19 -15.39 -7.36
C GLN A 18 -6.95 -14.71 -6.74
N MET A 19 -5.95 -14.31 -7.54
CA MET A 19 -4.94 -13.36 -7.08
C MET A 19 -5.60 -12.00 -7.00
N GLU A 20 -6.35 -11.77 -5.93
CA GLU A 20 -6.64 -10.41 -5.48
C GLU A 20 -5.30 -9.68 -5.46
N ASN A 21 -5.26 -8.57 -6.19
CA ASN A 21 -4.11 -7.67 -6.19
C ASN A 21 -3.87 -7.32 -4.72
N VAL A 22 -2.87 -7.96 -4.11
CA VAL A 22 -2.33 -7.53 -2.83
C VAL A 22 -1.66 -6.21 -3.17
N THR A 23 -2.48 -5.15 -3.24
CA THR A 23 -1.99 -3.79 -3.34
C THR A 23 -0.91 -3.71 -2.29
N PRO A 24 0.35 -3.37 -2.64
CA PRO A 24 1.36 -3.19 -1.62
C PRO A 24 0.75 -2.16 -0.68
N GLN A 25 0.38 -2.62 0.51
CA GLN A 25 -0.13 -1.80 1.59
C GLN A 25 1.11 -1.08 2.10
N VAL A 26 1.73 -0.27 1.25
CA VAL A 26 2.67 0.73 1.76
C VAL A 26 1.74 1.63 2.53
N ASP A 27 1.62 1.34 3.82
CA ASP A 27 0.86 2.15 4.74
C ASP A 27 1.35 3.58 4.51
N CYS A 28 0.41 4.51 4.31
CA CYS A 28 0.74 5.92 4.07
C CYS A 28 1.82 6.40 5.07
N TYR A 29 1.74 5.88 6.29
CA TYR A 29 2.70 6.10 7.35
C TYR A 29 4.12 5.61 7.00
N ASP A 30 4.28 4.40 6.48
CA ASP A 30 5.57 3.82 6.10
C ASP A 30 6.20 4.58 4.92
N ALA A 31 5.40 4.94 3.91
CA ALA A 31 5.86 5.79 2.82
C ALA A 31 6.35 7.16 3.33
N CYS A 32 5.64 7.75 4.30
CA CYS A 32 5.98 9.05 4.85
C CYS A 32 7.20 8.99 5.79
N SER A 33 7.26 7.99 6.67
CA SER A 33 8.30 7.84 7.69
C SER A 33 9.66 7.47 7.08
N THR A 34 9.68 6.86 5.89
CA THR A 34 10.92 6.65 5.11
C THR A 34 11.69 7.97 4.88
N GLY A 35 10.98 9.10 4.76
CA GLY A 35 11.58 10.44 4.63
C GLY A 35 12.03 11.08 5.95
N CYS A 36 11.74 10.46 7.09
CA CYS A 36 12.01 10.99 8.42
C CYS A 36 13.38 10.57 9.00
N VAL A 37 14.15 9.77 8.27
CA VAL A 37 15.48 9.28 8.70
C VAL A 37 16.47 10.45 8.81
N GLN A 38 16.75 10.87 10.05
CA GLN A 38 17.70 11.95 10.36
C GLN A 38 18.41 11.71 11.70
N SER A 39 19.66 12.19 11.83
CA SER A 39 20.48 12.06 13.04
C SER A 39 19.92 12.81 14.27
N ASN A 40 19.12 13.85 14.03
CA ASN A 40 18.48 14.63 15.10
C ASN A 40 17.15 13.99 15.50
N THR A 41 17.13 13.37 16.69
CA THR A 41 15.96 12.65 17.22
C THR A 41 14.73 13.55 17.38
N ARG A 42 14.91 14.84 17.70
CA ARG A 42 13.80 15.81 17.83
C ARG A 42 13.16 16.13 16.49
N LEU A 43 13.94 16.20 15.41
CA LEU A 43 13.43 16.43 14.06
C LEU A 43 12.76 15.18 13.49
N MET A 44 13.33 14.00 13.76
CA MET A 44 12.74 12.70 13.43
C MET A 44 11.33 12.58 14.05
N GLN A 45 11.21 12.78 15.37
CA GLN A 45 9.91 12.73 16.06
C GLN A 45 8.89 13.74 15.53
N ARG A 46 9.36 14.92 15.09
CA ARG A 46 8.48 15.94 14.50
C ARG A 46 7.97 15.51 13.12
N CYS A 47 8.83 14.86 12.33
CA CYS A 47 8.49 14.29 11.05
C CYS A 47 7.48 13.14 11.21
N ASP A 48 7.71 12.23 12.15
CA ASP A 48 6.79 11.12 12.47
C ASP A 48 5.40 11.63 12.85
N ARG A 49 5.33 12.66 13.70
CA ARG A 49 4.03 13.29 14.06
C ARG A 49 3.30 13.86 12.84
N LYS A 50 4.03 14.45 11.88
CA LYS A 50 3.42 14.94 10.63
C LYS A 50 2.89 13.78 9.78
N CYS A 51 3.60 12.66 9.73
CA CYS A 51 3.15 11.45 9.03
C CYS A 51 1.88 10.88 9.67
N GLN A 52 1.81 10.86 11.01
CA GLN A 52 0.59 10.46 11.73
C GLN A 52 -0.60 11.36 11.37
N ILE A 53 -0.41 12.68 11.34
CA ILE A 53 -1.48 13.61 10.96
C ILE A 53 -1.90 13.39 9.50
N ARG A 54 -0.94 13.38 8.56
CA ARG A 54 -1.18 13.23 7.12
C ARG A 54 -1.86 11.92 6.73
N CYS A 55 -1.57 10.86 7.47
CA CYS A 55 -2.10 9.53 7.20
C CYS A 55 -3.26 9.17 8.14
N SER A 56 -3.63 10.06 9.07
CA SER A 56 -4.82 9.89 9.89
C SER A 56 -6.06 9.93 8.99
N PRO A 57 -7.03 9.02 9.16
CA PRO A 57 -8.26 9.02 8.35
C PRO A 57 -9.03 10.35 8.40
N ASP A 58 -8.86 11.13 9.47
CA ASP A 58 -9.49 12.44 9.65
C ASP A 58 -8.85 13.57 8.82
N SER A 59 -7.65 13.37 8.26
CA SER A 59 -6.91 14.41 7.52
C SER A 59 -7.34 14.56 6.06
N LYS A 60 -8.31 13.75 5.60
CA LYS A 60 -8.83 13.76 4.22
C LYS A 60 -9.60 15.04 3.84
N VAL A 61 -9.67 16.04 4.71
CA VAL A 61 -10.44 17.28 4.51
C VAL A 61 -9.64 18.39 3.82
N GLU A 62 -8.30 18.37 3.80
CA GLU A 62 -7.49 19.51 3.31
C GLU A 62 -6.62 19.19 2.08
N GLY A 63 -7.20 18.48 1.10
CA GLY A 63 -6.51 18.09 -0.14
C GLY A 63 -6.99 18.73 -1.44
N ASN A 64 -7.89 19.71 -1.38
CA ASN A 64 -8.34 20.48 -2.55
C ASN A 64 -8.39 21.97 -2.21
N LEU A 65 -7.26 22.66 -2.32
CA LEU A 65 -7.21 24.05 -2.76
C LEU A 65 -5.88 24.18 -3.51
N GLY A 66 -5.98 24.32 -4.84
CA GLY A 66 -4.87 24.56 -5.74
C GLY A 66 -4.30 25.97 -5.65
#